data_AF-A0A0P0WWV7-F1
#
_entry.id   AF-A0A0P0WWV7-F1
#
_cell.length_a   1.000
_cell.length_b   1.000
_cell.length_c   1.000
_cell.angle_alpha   90.00
_cell.angle_beta   90.00
_cell.angle_gamma   90.00
#
_symmetry.space_group_name_H-M   'P 1'
#
loop_
_entity.id
_entity.type
_entity.pdbx_description
1 polymer ?
#
loop_
_entity_poly.entity_id
_entity_poly.type
_entity_poly.pdbx_seq_one_letter_code
_entity_poly.pdbx_strand_id
1 'polypeptide(L)'
;SSLALVIQLQICFFRKFCQIKMAVEEWCRSSNTIIATMGKSMKPKYDKYWEKSNMALSEACLLDPRFKRTLLEYYADKVYGVVAPKHMADFMVVINKLFDTYASSQASSKSPAATNVQNNLLVSKDYDGESDDELDADVQQYLRASTAPGIGTKSELEVYLEQPLLEWYTSDKTTFNILHWWSLKQHEFPILSFSLDLLVMFWLFKYQL
;
A
#
# COMPACT_ATOMS: atom_id res chain seq x y z
N SER A 1 4.09 -13.46 13.31
CA SER A 1 5.22 -12.57 13.69
C SER A 1 6.27 -12.47 12.58
N SER A 2 6.70 -13.58 11.94
CA SER A 2 7.72 -13.57 10.88
C SER A 2 7.39 -12.65 9.70
N LEU A 3 6.16 -12.70 9.18
CA LEU A 3 5.75 -11.89 8.03
C LEU A 3 5.76 -10.37 8.28
N ALA A 4 5.38 -9.93 9.49
CA ALA A 4 5.43 -8.51 9.86
C ALA A 4 6.88 -8.00 9.91
N LEU A 5 7.82 -8.86 10.32
CA LEU A 5 9.25 -8.56 10.29
C LEU A 5 9.76 -8.42 8.86
N VAL A 6 9.26 -9.21 7.90
CA VAL A 6 9.62 -9.09 6.48
C VAL A 6 9.27 -7.70 5.95
N ILE A 7 8.06 -7.20 6.21
CA ILE A 7 7.64 -5.86 5.76
C ILE A 7 8.47 -4.77 6.43
N GLN A 8 8.69 -4.87 7.75
CA GLN A 8 9.56 -3.94 8.47
C GLN A 8 10.99 -3.93 7.93
N LEU A 9 11.50 -5.11 7.54
CA LEU A 9 12.82 -5.26 6.94
C LEU A 9 12.88 -4.61 5.55
N GLN A 10 11.86 -4.76 4.71
CA GLN A 10 11.78 -4.09 3.41
C GLN A 10 11.79 -2.56 3.56
N ILE A 11 11.03 -2.02 4.51
CA ILE A 11 11.03 -0.57 4.79
C ILE A 11 12.42 -0.12 5.26
N CYS A 12 13.10 -0.92 6.08
CA CYS A 12 14.48 -0.66 6.46
C CYS A 12 15.42 -0.67 5.25
N PHE A 13 15.28 -1.66 4.35
CA PHE A 13 16.06 -1.72 3.11
C PHE A 13 15.81 -0.52 2.21
N PHE A 14 14.56 -0.10 2.01
CA PHE A 14 14.22 1.08 1.23
C PHE A 14 15.00 2.31 1.75
N ARG A 15 14.90 2.57 3.05
CA ARG A 15 15.60 3.69 3.71
C ARG A 15 17.11 3.60 3.50
N LYS A 16 17.70 2.40 3.62
CA LYS A 16 19.13 2.18 3.39
C LYS A 16 19.53 2.41 1.94
N PHE A 17 18.73 1.97 0.97
CA PHE A 17 18.96 2.25 -0.44
C PHE A 17 18.94 3.76 -0.73
N CYS A 18 17.98 4.50 -0.18
CA CYS A 18 17.96 5.95 -0.35
C CYS A 18 19.17 6.64 0.31
N GLN A 19 19.60 6.18 1.48
CA GLN A 19 20.84 6.67 2.13
C GLN A 19 22.08 6.43 1.28
N ILE A 20 22.21 5.24 0.71
CA ILE A 20 23.31 4.91 -0.20
C ILE A 20 23.25 5.78 -1.45
N LYS A 21 22.06 6.01 -2.03
CA LYS A 21 21.89 6.89 -3.18
C LYS A 21 22.40 8.30 -2.89
N MET A 22 21.99 8.88 -1.77
CA MET A 22 22.44 10.20 -1.36
C MET A 22 23.97 10.26 -1.22
N ALA A 23 24.57 9.27 -0.55
CA ALA A 23 26.03 9.20 -0.40
C ALA A 23 26.75 9.05 -1.75
N VAL A 24 26.24 8.22 -2.66
CA VAL A 24 26.80 8.04 -4.00
C VAL A 24 26.72 9.35 -4.80
N GLU A 25 25.59 10.04 -4.79
CA GLU A 25 25.43 11.34 -5.49
C GLU A 25 26.30 12.44 -4.90
N GLU A 26 26.51 12.43 -3.59
CA GLU A 26 27.47 13.31 -2.91
C GLU A 26 28.90 13.01 -3.34
N TRP A 27 29.31 11.74 -3.30
CA TRP A 27 30.66 11.34 -3.70
C TRP A 27 30.93 11.67 -5.15
N CYS A 28 29.98 11.44 -6.06
CA CYS A 28 30.10 11.81 -7.48
C CYS A 28 30.42 13.31 -7.69
N ARG A 29 29.96 14.18 -6.78
CA ARG A 29 30.16 15.64 -6.82
C ARG A 29 31.31 16.12 -5.93
N SER A 30 32.06 15.21 -5.31
CA SER A 30 33.19 15.57 -4.45
C SER A 30 34.28 16.31 -5.24
N SER A 31 34.91 17.29 -4.61
CA SER A 31 36.10 17.97 -5.14
C SER A 31 37.34 17.06 -5.13
N ASN A 32 37.37 16.04 -4.27
CA ASN A 32 38.44 15.06 -4.25
C ASN A 32 38.25 14.07 -5.41
N THR A 33 39.21 14.07 -6.34
CA THR A 33 39.15 13.27 -7.57
C THR A 33 39.10 11.76 -7.30
N ILE A 34 39.73 11.27 -6.21
CA ILE A 34 39.67 9.86 -5.83
C ILE A 34 38.26 9.51 -5.36
N ILE A 35 37.67 10.33 -4.49
CA ILE A 35 36.30 10.12 -4.00
C ILE A 35 35.28 10.22 -5.14
N ALA A 36 35.41 11.22 -6.02
CA ALA A 36 34.57 11.37 -7.19
C ALA A 36 34.64 10.16 -8.13
N THR A 37 35.85 9.64 -8.34
CA THR A 37 36.05 8.42 -9.15
C THR A 37 35.40 7.21 -8.49
N MET A 38 35.54 7.05 -7.16
CA MET A 38 34.88 5.98 -6.42
C MET A 38 33.34 6.08 -6.50
N GLY A 39 32.78 7.27 -6.29
CA GLY A 39 31.33 7.52 -6.42
C GLY A 39 30.80 7.16 -7.81
N LYS A 40 31.48 7.62 -8.87
CA LYS A 40 31.13 7.28 -10.26
C LYS A 40 31.22 5.78 -10.55
N SER A 41 32.17 5.08 -9.93
CA SER A 41 32.29 3.61 -10.05
C SER A 41 31.19 2.83 -9.30
N MET A 42 30.64 3.44 -8.24
CA MET A 42 29.56 2.86 -7.42
C MET A 42 28.18 3.09 -8.01
N LYS A 43 27.96 4.21 -8.68
CA LYS A 43 26.65 4.57 -9.23
C LYS A 43 26.02 3.49 -10.12
N PRO A 44 26.74 2.87 -11.09
CA PRO A 44 26.15 1.79 -11.89
C PRO A 44 25.77 0.55 -11.09
N LYS A 45 26.53 0.22 -10.03
CA LYS A 45 26.20 -0.92 -9.16
C LYS A 45 24.93 -0.61 -8.38
N TYR A 46 24.82 0.59 -7.81
CA TYR A 46 23.61 1.04 -7.14
C TYR A 46 22.40 0.98 -8.08
N ASP A 47 22.48 1.60 -9.26
CA ASP A 47 21.36 1.71 -10.20
C ASP A 47 20.86 0.30 -10.60
N LYS A 48 21.76 -0.66 -10.83
CA LYS A 48 21.44 -2.08 -11.14
C LYS A 48 20.66 -2.78 -10.02
N TYR A 49 21.00 -2.56 -8.76
CA TYR A 49 20.28 -3.19 -7.64
C TYR A 49 18.98 -2.47 -7.32
N TRP A 50 18.96 -1.14 -7.48
CA TRP A 50 17.78 -0.33 -7.28
C TRP A 50 16.67 -0.70 -8.27
N GLU A 51 16.97 -0.78 -9.56
CA GLU A 51 16.00 -1.15 -10.61
C GLU A 51 15.30 -2.49 -10.34
N LYS A 52 15.99 -3.45 -9.71
CA LYS A 52 15.44 -4.79 -9.42
C LYS A 52 14.51 -4.85 -8.21
N SER A 53 14.58 -3.86 -7.32
CA SER A 53 13.96 -3.93 -5.99
C SER A 53 13.09 -2.71 -5.67
N ASN A 54 13.24 -1.61 -6.41
CA ASN A 54 12.60 -0.34 -6.11
C ASN A 54 11.08 -0.46 -5.94
N MET A 55 10.40 -1.22 -6.79
CA MET A 55 8.94 -1.33 -6.78
C MET A 55 8.45 -1.99 -5.49
N ALA A 56 8.92 -3.20 -5.19
CA ALA A 56 8.52 -3.94 -4.00
C ALA A 56 8.90 -3.20 -2.70
N LEU A 57 10.07 -2.55 -2.67
CA LEU A 57 10.50 -1.77 -1.52
C LEU A 57 9.62 -0.52 -1.32
N SER A 58 9.23 0.15 -2.41
CA SER A 58 8.37 1.33 -2.35
C SER A 58 6.93 0.98 -2.00
N GLU A 59 6.42 -0.13 -2.52
CA GLU A 59 5.09 -0.65 -2.19
C GLU A 59 5.00 -0.98 -0.68
N ALA A 60 6.01 -1.64 -0.12
CA ALA A 60 6.08 -1.91 1.31
C ALA A 60 6.05 -0.63 2.16
N CYS A 61 6.72 0.43 1.70
CA CYS A 61 6.68 1.74 2.36
C CYS A 61 5.31 2.43 2.23
N LEU A 62 4.69 2.33 1.05
CA LEU A 62 3.37 2.89 0.80
C LEU A 62 2.32 2.22 1.68
N LEU A 63 2.35 0.90 1.81
CA LEU A 63 1.38 0.14 2.59
C LEU A 63 1.60 0.21 4.11
N ASP A 64 2.68 0.85 4.58
CA ASP A 64 2.83 1.10 6.01
C ASP A 64 2.12 2.41 6.39
N PRO A 65 1.06 2.36 7.23
CA PRO A 65 0.25 3.52 7.56
C PRO A 65 1.01 4.62 8.32
N ARG A 66 2.21 4.31 8.85
CA ARG A 66 3.09 5.29 9.51
C ARG A 66 3.94 6.08 8.53
N PHE A 67 4.08 5.61 7.28
CA PHE A 67 4.96 6.18 6.27
C PHE A 67 4.21 6.68 5.04
N LYS A 68 3.44 5.79 4.40
CA LYS A 68 2.70 6.06 3.15
C LYS A 68 3.58 6.71 2.07
N ARG A 69 2.97 7.58 1.25
CA ARG A 69 3.67 8.40 0.24
C ARG A 69 4.68 9.37 0.85
N THR A 70 4.45 9.82 2.09
CA THR A 70 5.27 10.84 2.75
C THR A 70 6.74 10.41 2.87
N LEU A 71 7.00 9.12 3.12
CA LEU A 71 8.38 8.61 3.16
C LEU A 71 9.05 8.64 1.78
N LEU A 72 8.31 8.32 0.72
CA LEU A 72 8.81 8.36 -0.65
C LEU A 72 9.13 9.80 -1.06
N GLU A 73 8.20 10.73 -0.80
CA GLU A 73 8.37 12.17 -1.06
C GLU A 73 9.59 12.72 -0.33
N TYR A 74 9.75 12.39 0.97
CA TYR A 74 10.90 12.82 1.76
C TYR A 74 12.24 12.43 1.12
N TYR A 75 12.39 11.19 0.67
CA TYR A 75 13.64 10.76 0.03
C TYR A 75 13.77 11.28 -1.41
N ALA A 76 12.66 11.41 -2.14
CA ALA A 76 12.68 12.01 -3.47
C ALA A 76 13.20 13.45 -3.42
N ASP A 77 12.74 14.26 -2.46
CA ASP A 77 13.22 15.63 -2.25
C ASP A 77 14.72 15.67 -1.97
N LYS A 78 15.22 14.76 -1.13
CA LYS A 78 16.66 14.69 -0.80
C LYS A 78 17.53 14.26 -1.97
N VAL A 79 17.04 13.37 -2.83
CA VAL A 79 17.83 12.78 -3.93
C VAL A 79 17.73 13.62 -5.20
N TYR A 80 16.54 14.09 -5.54
CA TYR A 80 16.23 14.73 -6.82
C TYR A 80 16.05 16.26 -6.70
N GLY A 81 15.86 16.80 -5.49
CA GLY A 81 15.71 18.24 -5.27
C GLY A 81 14.54 18.81 -6.06
N VAL A 82 14.81 19.83 -6.89
CA VAL A 82 13.77 20.57 -7.63
C VAL A 82 12.94 19.68 -8.57
N VAL A 83 13.51 18.58 -9.08
CA VAL A 83 12.78 17.67 -9.98
C VAL A 83 12.06 16.53 -9.25
N ALA A 84 12.12 16.49 -7.91
CA ALA A 84 11.45 15.48 -7.09
C ALA A 84 9.93 15.39 -7.32
N PRO A 85 9.17 16.51 -7.45
CA PRO A 85 7.73 16.43 -7.68
C PRO A 85 7.38 15.72 -8.99
N LYS A 86 8.15 15.98 -10.06
CA LYS A 86 7.97 15.31 -11.34
C LYS A 86 8.28 13.81 -11.22
N HIS A 87 9.41 13.48 -10.60
CA HIS A 87 9.80 12.08 -10.40
C HIS A 87 8.76 11.33 -9.57
N MET A 88 8.18 11.96 -8.54
CA MET A 88 7.13 11.36 -7.73
C MET A 88 5.82 11.20 -8.50
N ALA A 89 5.43 12.17 -9.33
CA ALA A 89 4.26 12.06 -10.19
C ALA A 89 4.38 10.87 -11.15
N ASP A 90 5.51 10.77 -11.87
CA ASP A 90 5.79 9.67 -12.80
C ASP A 90 5.80 8.32 -12.05
N PHE A 91 6.39 8.29 -10.86
CA PHE A 91 6.43 7.08 -10.03
C PHE A 91 5.04 6.65 -9.54
N MET A 92 4.21 7.60 -9.12
CA MET A 92 2.85 7.33 -8.65
C MET A 92 1.93 6.82 -9.76
N VAL A 93 2.15 7.22 -11.02
CA VAL A 93 1.42 6.63 -12.17
C VAL A 93 1.70 5.12 -12.26
N VAL A 94 2.96 4.71 -12.08
CA VAL A 94 3.33 3.29 -12.12
C VAL A 94 2.74 2.51 -10.94
N ILE A 95 2.79 3.09 -9.73
CA ILE A 95 2.19 2.49 -8.53
C ILE A 95 0.69 2.31 -8.70
N ASN A 96 -0.05 3.34 -9.13
CA ASN A 96 -1.50 3.22 -9.33
C ASN A 96 -1.83 2.09 -10.32
N LYS A 97 -1.09 2.01 -11.44
CA LYS A 97 -1.27 0.94 -12.42
C LYS A 97 -1.01 -0.46 -11.83
N LEU A 98 -0.06 -0.58 -10.90
CA LEU A 98 0.19 -1.84 -10.19
C LEU A 98 -1.02 -2.22 -9.32
N PHE A 99 -1.59 -1.27 -8.57
CA PHE A 99 -2.78 -1.50 -7.75
C PHE A 99 -4.05 -1.76 -8.57
N ASP A 100 -4.21 -1.12 -9.73
CA ASP A 100 -5.29 -1.43 -10.67
C ASP A 100 -5.18 -2.87 -11.19
N THR A 101 -3.96 -3.36 -11.36
CA THR A 101 -3.71 -4.76 -11.74
C THR A 101 -4.14 -5.70 -10.61
N TYR A 102 -3.81 -5.39 -9.35
CA TYR A 102 -4.26 -6.18 -8.20
C TYR A 102 -5.79 -6.18 -8.07
N ALA A 103 -6.44 -5.03 -8.25
CA ALA A 103 -7.90 -4.90 -8.23
C ALA A 103 -8.55 -5.81 -9.29
N SER A 104 -8.00 -5.80 -10.49
CA SER A 104 -8.47 -6.61 -11.62
C SER A 104 -8.30 -8.12 -11.37
N SER A 105 -7.18 -8.54 -10.78
CA SER A 105 -6.92 -9.94 -10.41
C SER A 105 -7.84 -10.45 -9.31
N GLN A 106 -8.20 -9.60 -8.34
CA GLN A 106 -9.12 -9.97 -7.28
C GLN A 106 -10.55 -10.11 -7.81
N ALA A 107 -10.99 -9.23 -8.73
CA ALA A 107 -12.30 -9.31 -9.36
C ALA A 107 -12.47 -10.58 -10.21
N SER A 108 -11.43 -10.96 -10.97
CA SER A 108 -11.45 -12.16 -11.81
C SER A 108 -11.39 -13.48 -11.01
N SER A 109 -10.86 -13.45 -9.78
CA SER A 109 -10.92 -14.60 -8.85
C SER A 109 -12.31 -14.81 -8.26
N LYS A 110 -13.15 -13.77 -8.26
CA LYS A 110 -14.59 -13.87 -7.98
C LYS A 110 -15.32 -14.16 -9.29
N SER A 111 -15.19 -15.38 -9.80
CA SER A 111 -16.16 -15.90 -10.78
C SER A 111 -17.57 -15.66 -10.24
N PRO A 112 -18.56 -15.25 -11.05
CA PRO A 112 -19.95 -15.20 -10.62
C PRO A 112 -20.37 -16.65 -10.35
N ALA A 113 -20.13 -17.12 -9.13
CA ALA A 113 -20.88 -18.21 -8.58
C ALA A 113 -22.32 -17.73 -8.66
N ALA A 114 -23.05 -18.30 -9.63
CA ALA A 114 -24.49 -18.17 -9.75
C ALA A 114 -25.06 -18.35 -8.35
N THR A 115 -25.46 -17.25 -7.73
CA THR A 115 -26.16 -17.28 -6.45
C THR A 115 -27.59 -17.64 -6.80
N ASN A 116 -27.77 -18.91 -7.15
CA ASN A 116 -29.04 -19.59 -7.10
C ASN A 116 -29.15 -20.14 -5.68
N VAL A 117 -29.34 -19.24 -4.72
CA VAL A 117 -29.77 -19.60 -3.36
C VAL A 117 -31.24 -19.24 -3.28
N GLN A 118 -32.01 -20.10 -3.93
CA GLN A 118 -33.42 -20.25 -3.74
C GLN A 118 -33.63 -20.69 -2.28
N ASN A 119 -34.42 -19.92 -1.54
CA ASN A 119 -35.21 -20.29 -0.36
C ASN A 119 -34.48 -21.07 0.76
N ASN A 120 -34.18 -20.35 1.85
CA ASN A 120 -34.81 -20.64 3.15
C ASN A 120 -34.42 -19.57 4.18
N LEU A 121 -35.18 -18.48 4.19
CA LEU A 121 -35.39 -17.70 5.41
C LEU A 121 -36.32 -18.53 6.31
N LEU A 122 -35.71 -19.32 7.20
CA LEU A 122 -36.39 -19.82 8.39
C LEU A 122 -36.55 -18.62 9.33
N VAL A 123 -37.60 -17.82 9.10
CA VAL A 123 -38.14 -16.92 10.10
C VAL A 123 -38.79 -17.80 11.16
N SER A 124 -38.02 -18.14 12.19
CA SER A 124 -38.59 -18.51 13.48
C SER A 124 -39.24 -17.26 14.05
N LYS A 125 -40.56 -17.22 13.89
CA LYS A 125 -41.46 -16.22 14.42
C LYS A 125 -41.70 -16.55 15.88
N ASP A 126 -40.96 -15.88 16.78
CA ASP A 126 -41.31 -15.75 18.20
C ASP A 126 -40.39 -14.71 18.83
N TYR A 127 -40.72 -13.42 18.68
CA TYR A 127 -40.42 -12.38 19.66
C TYR A 127 -41.43 -11.24 19.49
N ASP A 128 -42.26 -11.09 20.51
CA ASP A 128 -43.09 -9.93 20.81
C ASP A 128 -42.17 -8.79 21.25
N GLY A 129 -42.20 -7.67 20.53
CA GLY A 129 -41.33 -6.53 20.78
C GLY A 129 -41.39 -5.51 19.65
N GLU A 130 -42.23 -4.49 19.83
CA GLU A 130 -42.30 -3.28 19.00
C GLU A 130 -40.91 -2.65 18.86
N SER A 131 -40.39 -2.61 17.62
CA SER A 131 -39.24 -1.80 17.24
C SER A 131 -39.44 -1.36 15.79
N ASP A 132 -40.01 -0.17 15.65
CA ASP A 132 -40.51 0.46 14.43
C ASP A 132 -39.38 1.19 13.66
N ASP A 133 -38.33 0.46 13.26
CA ASP A 133 -37.13 1.04 12.61
C ASP A 133 -36.68 0.24 11.36
N GLU A 134 -37.62 -0.37 10.64
CA GLU A 134 -37.34 -1.00 9.34
C GLU A 134 -37.49 0.07 8.23
N LEU A 135 -36.37 0.70 7.86
CA LEU A 135 -36.29 1.62 6.72
C LEU A 135 -36.90 0.99 5.47
N ASP A 136 -37.91 1.64 4.89
CA ASP A 136 -38.61 1.21 3.67
C ASP A 136 -37.63 0.70 2.61
N ALA A 137 -37.90 -0.47 2.05
CA ALA A 137 -37.05 -1.11 1.04
C ALA A 137 -36.77 -0.19 -0.16
N ASP A 138 -37.73 0.66 -0.52
CA ASP A 138 -37.61 1.67 -1.57
C ASP A 138 -36.59 2.76 -1.21
N VAL A 139 -36.53 3.17 0.06
CA VAL A 139 -35.52 4.14 0.55
C VAL A 139 -34.14 3.50 0.50
N GLN A 140 -33.99 2.23 0.90
CA GLN A 140 -32.72 1.51 0.79
C GLN A 140 -32.27 1.36 -0.68
N GLN A 141 -33.21 1.08 -1.60
CA GLN A 141 -32.92 0.98 -3.03
C GLN A 141 -32.53 2.34 -3.63
N TYR A 142 -33.22 3.41 -3.26
CA TYR A 142 -32.91 4.77 -3.72
C TYR A 142 -31.54 5.24 -3.22
N LEU A 143 -31.21 4.98 -1.95
CA LEU A 143 -29.88 5.29 -1.38
C LEU A 143 -28.77 4.52 -2.11
N ARG A 144 -28.97 3.23 -2.40
CA ARG A 144 -27.99 2.44 -3.18
C ARG A 144 -27.82 2.95 -4.61
N ALA A 145 -28.91 3.32 -5.29
CA ALA A 145 -28.86 3.88 -6.64
C ALA A 145 -28.18 5.26 -6.66
N SER A 146 -28.38 6.07 -5.63
CA SER A 146 -27.74 7.38 -5.47
C SER A 146 -26.25 7.28 -5.11
N THR A 147 -25.81 6.13 -4.60
CA THR A 147 -24.41 5.83 -4.26
C THR A 147 -23.67 5.14 -5.42
N ALA A 148 -24.30 4.95 -6.58
CA ALA A 148 -23.61 4.42 -7.76
C ALA A 148 -22.34 5.25 -8.02
N PRO A 149 -21.17 4.62 -8.17
CA PRO A 149 -19.89 5.32 -8.17
C PRO A 149 -19.85 6.26 -9.38
N GLY A 150 -20.05 7.55 -9.11
CA GLY A 150 -19.92 8.61 -10.10
C GLY A 150 -18.52 8.57 -10.70
N ILE A 151 -18.44 8.87 -11.99
CA ILE A 151 -17.21 9.05 -12.77
C ILE A 151 -16.28 10.00 -11.99
N GLY A 152 -15.37 9.46 -11.18
CA GLY A 152 -14.59 10.22 -10.21
C GLY A 152 -14.42 9.59 -8.82
N THR A 153 -14.88 8.36 -8.55
CA THR A 153 -14.57 7.69 -7.28
C THR A 153 -13.07 7.47 -7.13
N LYS A 154 -12.46 8.12 -6.14
CA LYS A 154 -11.06 7.93 -5.74
C LYS A 154 -10.75 6.45 -5.60
N SER A 155 -9.56 6.04 -6.04
CA SER A 155 -9.13 4.65 -5.88
C SER A 155 -8.95 4.32 -4.39
N GLU A 156 -9.04 3.05 -4.04
CA GLU A 156 -8.79 2.58 -2.67
C GLU A 156 -7.42 3.07 -2.14
N LEU A 157 -6.41 3.03 -3.01
CA LEU A 157 -5.08 3.56 -2.72
C LEU A 157 -5.12 5.07 -2.45
N GLU A 158 -5.81 5.84 -3.28
CA GLU A 158 -5.90 7.29 -3.12
C GLU A 158 -6.57 7.67 -1.80
N VAL A 159 -7.69 7.02 -1.44
CA VAL A 159 -8.37 7.22 -0.16
C VAL A 159 -7.44 6.91 1.01
N TYR A 160 -6.71 5.79 0.95
CA TYR A 160 -5.76 5.41 1.99
C TYR A 160 -4.59 6.41 2.11
N LEU A 161 -4.06 6.90 1.00
CA LEU A 161 -2.94 7.86 0.99
C LEU A 161 -3.34 9.25 1.50
N GLU A 162 -4.62 9.59 1.47
CA GLU A 162 -5.17 10.82 2.04
C GLU A 162 -5.42 10.74 3.55
N GLN A 163 -5.59 9.54 4.11
CA GLN A 163 -5.73 9.38 5.56
C GLN A 163 -4.46 9.85 6.29
N PRO A 164 -4.59 10.41 7.51
CA PRO A 164 -3.43 10.83 8.30
C PRO A 164 -2.47 9.66 8.57
N LEU A 165 -1.20 10.01 8.81
CA LEU A 165 -0.20 9.03 9.22
C LEU A 165 -0.55 8.49 10.61
N LEU A 166 -0.35 7.18 10.78
CA LEU A 166 -0.50 6.55 12.08
C LEU A 166 0.65 6.97 13.01
N GLU A 167 0.31 7.41 14.22
CA GLU A 167 1.30 7.79 15.22
C GLU A 167 2.14 6.58 15.68
N TRP A 168 3.43 6.81 15.96
CA TRP A 168 4.37 5.75 16.35
C TRP A 168 4.13 5.18 17.74
N TYR A 169 3.51 5.96 18.61
CA TYR A 169 3.29 5.62 20.00
C TYR A 169 1.79 5.45 20.19
N THR A 170 1.30 4.22 20.16
CA THR A 170 0.04 3.93 20.82
C THR A 170 0.27 4.02 22.33
N SER A 171 -0.73 4.51 23.05
CA SER A 171 -0.71 4.80 24.50
C SER A 171 -0.28 3.63 25.38
N ASP A 172 -0.25 2.42 24.84
CA ASP A 172 -0.01 1.15 25.51
C ASP A 172 1.42 0.59 25.37
N LYS A 173 2.37 1.31 24.73
CA LYS A 173 3.77 0.86 24.51
C LYS A 173 3.89 -0.48 23.76
N THR A 174 2.82 -0.98 23.15
CA THR A 174 2.86 -2.22 22.37
C THR A 174 3.56 -1.97 21.03
N THR A 175 4.31 -2.97 20.56
CA THR A 175 5.02 -2.87 19.28
C THR A 175 4.03 -2.92 18.13
N PHE A 176 4.03 -1.90 17.27
CA PHE A 176 3.12 -1.83 16.12
C PHE A 176 3.28 -3.06 15.20
N ASN A 177 2.17 -3.79 15.00
CA ASN A 177 2.09 -4.93 14.11
C ASN A 177 1.27 -4.57 12.86
N ILE A 178 1.97 -4.34 11.76
CA ILE A 178 1.38 -3.94 10.47
C ILE A 178 0.35 -4.94 9.93
N LEU A 179 0.58 -6.25 10.12
CA LEU A 179 -0.36 -7.27 9.64
C LEU A 179 -1.66 -7.27 10.43
N HIS A 180 -1.54 -7.10 11.75
CA HIS A 180 -2.73 -6.97 12.59
C HIS A 180 -3.52 -5.72 12.19
N TRP A 181 -2.85 -4.59 11.95
CA TRP A 181 -3.50 -3.37 11.48
C TRP A 181 -4.25 -3.59 10.16
N TRP A 182 -3.62 -4.22 9.17
CA TRP A 182 -4.27 -4.52 7.88
C TRP A 182 -5.43 -5.51 8.02
N SER A 183 -5.32 -6.51 8.89
CA SER A 183 -6.40 -7.47 9.13
C SER A 183 -7.68 -6.79 9.67
N LEU A 184 -7.55 -5.75 10.48
CA LEU A 184 -8.68 -4.95 10.96
C LEU A 184 -9.26 -4.03 9.88
N LYS A 185 -8.43 -3.63 8.91
CA LYS A 185 -8.76 -2.69 7.85
C LYS A 185 -9.17 -3.35 6.53
N GLN A 186 -9.19 -4.68 6.47
CA GLN A 186 -9.49 -5.44 5.26
C GLN A 186 -10.86 -5.11 4.64
N HIS A 187 -11.86 -4.76 5.46
CA HIS A 187 -13.19 -4.40 4.96
C HIS A 187 -13.23 -3.01 4.30
N GLU A 188 -12.40 -2.08 4.78
CA GLU A 188 -12.27 -0.72 4.26
C GLU A 188 -11.33 -0.70 3.05
N PHE A 189 -10.30 -1.55 3.09
CA PHE A 189 -9.23 -1.60 2.10
C PHE A 189 -8.91 -3.05 1.65
N PRO A 190 -9.82 -3.70 0.90
CA PRO A 190 -9.65 -5.09 0.47
C PRO A 190 -8.55 -5.30 -0.56
N ILE A 191 -8.29 -4.35 -1.48
CA ILE A 191 -7.26 -4.47 -2.51
C ILE A 191 -5.88 -4.26 -1.89
N LEU A 192 -5.72 -3.27 -1.02
CA LEU A 192 -4.46 -2.98 -0.34
C LEU A 192 -4.08 -4.09 0.64
N SER A 193 -5.05 -4.66 1.37
CA SER A 193 -4.79 -5.83 2.21
C SER A 193 -4.33 -7.02 1.38
N PHE A 194 -4.96 -7.25 0.21
CA PHE A 194 -4.59 -8.33 -0.69
C PHE A 194 -3.21 -8.14 -1.33
N SER A 195 -2.87 -6.91 -1.74
CA SER A 195 -1.54 -6.61 -2.29
C SER A 195 -0.45 -6.84 -1.25
N LEU A 196 -0.70 -6.50 0.01
CA LEU A 196 0.22 -6.78 1.11
C LEU A 196 0.49 -8.28 1.25
N ASP A 197 -0.56 -9.11 1.18
CA ASP A 197 -0.42 -10.57 1.22
C ASP A 197 0.40 -11.10 0.04
N LEU A 198 0.12 -10.61 -1.18
CA LEU A 198 0.89 -10.97 -2.37
C LEU A 198 2.36 -10.57 -2.26
N LEU A 199 2.63 -9.36 -1.78
CA LEU A 199 3.98 -8.82 -1.61
C LEU A 199 4.78 -9.65 -0.62
N VAL A 200 4.15 -10.08 0.48
CA VAL A 200 4.75 -11.01 1.45
C VAL A 200 5.02 -12.37 0.80
N MET A 201 4.05 -12.96 0.09
CA MET A 201 4.23 -14.26 -0.58
C MET A 201 5.34 -14.23 -1.63
N PHE A 202 5.39 -13.19 -2.47
CA PHE A 202 6.42 -13.02 -3.48
C PHE A 202 7.80 -12.95 -2.86
N TRP A 203 7.94 -12.26 -1.72
CA TRP A 203 9.22 -12.17 -1.02
C TRP A 203 9.65 -13.50 -0.41
N LEU A 204 8.74 -14.22 0.26
CA LEU A 204 9.05 -15.55 0.78
C LEU A 204 9.51 -16.49 -0.35
N PHE A 205 8.78 -16.49 -1.46
CA PHE A 205 9.11 -17.35 -2.60
C PHE A 205 10.47 -17.00 -3.24
N LYS A 206 10.74 -15.71 -3.43
CA LYS A 206 11.97 -15.24 -4.07
C LYS A 206 13.21 -15.49 -3.21
N TYR A 207 13.07 -15.50 -1.88
CA TYR A 207 14.20 -15.62 -0.95
C TYR A 207 14.26 -16.94 -0.18
N GLN A 208 13.37 -17.90 -0.47
CA GLN A 208 13.29 -19.22 0.16
C GLN A 208 13.38 -19.15 1.71
N LEU A 209 12.61 -18.22 2.30
CA LEU A 209 12.44 -18.13 3.75
C LEU A 209 11.27 -18.99 4.22
#